data_AF-A0A9Q1G8M9-F1
#
_entry.id   AF-A0A9Q1G8M9-F1
#
_cell.length_a   1.000
_cell.length_b   1.000
_cell.length_c   1.000
_cell.angle_alpha   90.00
_cell.angle_beta   90.00
_cell.angle_gamma   90.00
#
_symmetry.space_group_name_H-M   'P 1'
#
loop_
_entity.id
_entity.type
_entity.pdbx_description
1 polymer ?
#
loop_
_entity_poly.entity_id
_entity_poly.type
_entity_poly.pdbx_seq_one_letter_code
_entity_poly.pdbx_strand_id
1 'polypeptide(L)'
;MDEHRGHDTVSAAAERTEKQKQLGATQSKFQQRIQEREKELQDLRQAVQSLKRSAQAAVEDSERIFTELIHSIERRRSEVKELIKDQEKAEVSQAEGLLERLEQEIAELRRRDAELEQLSYTEDHIHFLQSCQSLPPGPGDLPSVTVSPHVSFAAVRKTVSELKEQLQDVCVVELDTISESVKEVHIVRTREHFLHYSCQLTLDPCTAHRNLRPSEGNREVPVSHLYCQVFDHIQLCV
;
A
#
# COMPACT_ATOMS: atom_id res chain seq x y z
N MET A 1 79.08 -6.41 -44.60
CA MET A 1 78.28 -5.73 -43.57
C MET A 1 79.22 -4.71 -42.96
N ASP A 2 79.06 -3.46 -43.38
CA ASP A 2 79.95 -2.35 -43.07
C ASP A 2 79.65 -1.88 -41.64
N GLU A 3 80.60 -2.05 -40.72
CA GLU A 3 80.46 -1.67 -39.31
C GLU A 3 80.76 -0.18 -39.15
N HIS A 4 79.71 0.64 -39.05
CA HIS A 4 79.85 2.01 -38.60
C HIS A 4 80.06 2.04 -37.08
N ARG A 5 81.28 2.42 -36.65
CA ARG A 5 81.68 2.60 -35.24
C ARG A 5 80.78 3.64 -34.54
N GLY A 6 79.76 3.16 -33.86
CA GLY A 6 78.91 3.99 -33.00
C GLY A 6 77.48 3.48 -32.83
N HIS A 7 77.03 2.53 -33.66
CA HIS A 7 75.67 2.01 -33.60
C HIS A 7 75.66 0.49 -33.48
N ASP A 8 75.05 -0.01 -32.41
CA ASP A 8 74.81 -1.43 -32.21
C ASP A 8 73.84 -1.92 -33.30
N THR A 9 74.38 -2.55 -34.34
CA THR A 9 73.63 -2.91 -35.54
C THR A 9 73.08 -4.31 -35.36
N VAL A 10 71.84 -4.41 -34.86
CA VAL A 10 71.12 -5.68 -34.73
C VAL A 10 70.74 -6.25 -36.10
N SER A 11 70.97 -7.55 -36.31
CA SER A 11 70.52 -8.25 -37.52
C SER A 11 68.99 -8.33 -37.59
N ALA A 12 68.43 -8.13 -38.78
CA ALA A 12 67.00 -8.26 -39.03
C ALA A 12 66.39 -9.61 -38.57
N ALA A 13 67.18 -10.69 -38.57
CA ALA A 13 66.75 -12.00 -38.08
C ALA A 13 66.59 -12.04 -36.55
N ALA A 14 67.47 -11.35 -35.80
CA ALA A 14 67.38 -11.24 -34.34
C ALA A 14 66.17 -10.39 -33.95
N GLU A 15 65.99 -9.24 -34.60
CA GLU A 15 64.82 -8.37 -34.38
C GLU A 15 63.50 -9.08 -34.70
N ARG A 16 63.44 -9.83 -35.82
CA ARG A 16 62.26 -10.65 -36.17
C ARG A 16 61.94 -11.68 -35.10
N THR A 17 62.95 -12.36 -34.55
CA THR A 17 62.76 -13.39 -33.52
C THR A 17 62.19 -12.77 -32.25
N GLU A 18 62.69 -11.61 -31.83
CA GLU A 18 62.17 -10.88 -30.68
C GLU A 18 60.73 -10.41 -30.91
N LYS A 19 60.42 -9.85 -32.10
CA LYS A 19 59.05 -9.49 -32.47
C LYS A 19 58.11 -10.69 -32.52
N GLN A 20 58.56 -11.86 -32.96
CA GLN A 20 57.76 -13.09 -32.92
C GLN A 20 57.43 -13.53 -31.49
N LYS A 21 58.38 -13.43 -30.55
CA LYS A 21 58.11 -13.69 -29.13
C LYS A 21 57.08 -12.72 -28.55
N GLN A 22 57.23 -11.42 -28.86
CA GLN A 22 56.28 -10.38 -28.42
C GLN A 22 54.87 -10.61 -28.99
N LEU A 23 54.77 -11.01 -30.27
CA LEU A 23 53.50 -11.38 -30.90
C LEU A 23 52.87 -12.59 -30.23
N GLY A 24 53.65 -13.65 -29.95
CA GLY A 24 53.16 -14.82 -29.22
C GLY A 24 52.62 -14.47 -27.83
N ALA A 25 53.37 -13.67 -27.07
CA ALA A 25 52.92 -13.22 -25.74
C ALA A 25 51.64 -12.36 -25.82
N THR A 26 51.53 -11.49 -26.83
CA THR A 26 50.33 -10.66 -27.05
C THR A 26 49.14 -11.53 -27.47
N GLN A 27 49.36 -12.53 -28.32
CA GLN A 27 48.34 -13.49 -28.74
C GLN A 27 47.79 -14.29 -27.55
N SER A 28 48.66 -14.80 -26.67
CA SER A 28 48.23 -15.50 -25.44
C SER A 28 47.42 -14.59 -24.50
N LYS A 29 47.82 -13.31 -24.34
CA LYS A 29 47.04 -12.33 -23.57
C LYS A 29 45.65 -12.09 -24.16
N PHE A 30 45.54 -12.03 -25.48
CA PHE A 30 44.24 -11.89 -26.14
C PHE A 30 43.37 -13.14 -25.97
N GLN A 31 43.94 -14.33 -26.09
CA GLN A 31 43.21 -15.58 -25.86
C GLN A 31 42.64 -15.64 -24.42
N GLN A 32 43.43 -15.24 -23.43
CA GLN A 32 42.96 -15.17 -22.05
C GLN A 32 41.81 -14.17 -21.88
N ARG A 33 41.95 -12.94 -22.40
CA ARG A 33 40.86 -11.92 -22.34
C ARG A 33 39.61 -12.38 -23.06
N ILE A 34 39.72 -13.11 -24.16
CA ILE A 34 38.57 -13.65 -24.88
C ILE A 34 37.81 -14.63 -23.96
N GLN A 35 38.50 -15.58 -23.33
CA GLN A 35 37.88 -16.54 -22.42
C GLN A 35 37.21 -15.86 -21.21
N GLU A 36 37.86 -14.84 -20.63
CA GLU A 36 37.29 -14.05 -19.55
C GLU A 36 36.01 -13.34 -20.00
N ARG A 37 36.01 -12.71 -21.18
CA ARG A 37 34.84 -12.02 -21.75
C ARG A 37 33.71 -12.97 -22.14
N GLU A 38 34.02 -14.16 -22.64
CA GLU A 38 33.03 -15.20 -22.93
C GLU A 38 32.33 -15.67 -21.65
N LYS A 39 33.08 -15.81 -20.55
CA LYS A 39 32.51 -16.11 -19.23
C LYS A 39 31.63 -14.97 -18.71
N GLU A 40 32.12 -13.73 -18.71
CA GLU A 40 31.34 -12.55 -18.32
C GLU A 40 30.03 -12.45 -19.13
N LEU A 41 30.08 -12.74 -20.44
CA LEU A 41 28.92 -12.76 -21.32
C LEU A 41 27.91 -13.85 -20.94
N GLN A 42 28.38 -15.04 -20.57
CA GLN A 42 27.52 -16.13 -20.10
C GLN A 42 26.84 -15.79 -18.78
N ASP A 43 27.60 -15.27 -17.81
CA ASP A 43 27.09 -14.85 -16.51
C ASP A 43 26.02 -13.77 -16.66
N LEU A 44 26.25 -12.78 -17.54
CA LEU A 44 25.28 -11.72 -17.83
C LEU A 44 24.01 -12.27 -18.49
N ARG A 45 24.12 -13.22 -19.43
CA ARG A 45 22.96 -13.87 -20.04
C ARG A 45 22.12 -14.60 -18.99
N GLN A 46 22.75 -15.29 -18.06
CA GLN A 46 22.05 -15.98 -16.98
C GLN A 46 21.35 -15.00 -16.03
N ALA A 47 22.03 -13.90 -15.65
CA ALA A 47 21.45 -12.85 -14.81
C ALA A 47 20.21 -12.22 -15.47
N VAL A 48 20.27 -11.91 -16.78
CA VAL A 48 19.13 -11.39 -17.54
C VAL A 48 17.95 -12.37 -17.54
N GLN A 49 18.21 -13.66 -17.77
CA GLN A 49 17.14 -14.67 -17.74
C GLN A 49 16.54 -14.81 -16.34
N SER A 50 17.36 -14.80 -15.29
CA SER A 50 16.89 -14.86 -13.90
C SER A 50 16.01 -13.66 -13.56
N LEU A 51 16.43 -12.44 -13.96
CA LEU A 51 15.62 -11.26 -13.72
C LEU A 51 14.27 -11.37 -14.42
N LYS A 52 14.24 -11.79 -15.69
CA LYS A 52 12.99 -11.97 -16.43
C LYS A 52 12.03 -12.93 -15.73
N ARG A 53 12.53 -14.07 -15.25
CA ARG A 53 11.72 -15.04 -14.48
C ARG A 53 11.23 -14.45 -13.17
N SER A 54 12.09 -13.76 -12.43
CA SER A 54 11.73 -13.11 -11.16
C SER A 54 10.67 -12.03 -11.36
N ALA A 55 10.80 -11.21 -12.41
CA ALA A 55 9.83 -10.18 -12.72
C ALA A 55 8.46 -10.77 -13.10
N GLN A 56 8.46 -11.85 -13.90
CA GLN A 56 7.23 -12.56 -14.25
C GLN A 56 6.55 -13.14 -13.01
N ALA A 57 7.30 -13.80 -12.12
CA ALA A 57 6.76 -14.34 -10.87
C ALA A 57 6.18 -13.22 -9.98
N ALA A 58 6.88 -12.09 -9.85
CA ALA A 58 6.39 -10.95 -9.07
C ALA A 58 5.09 -10.35 -9.64
N VAL A 59 4.95 -10.30 -10.97
CA VAL A 59 3.70 -9.87 -11.63
C VAL A 59 2.58 -10.85 -11.33
N GLU A 60 2.81 -12.16 -11.50
CA GLU A 60 1.81 -13.20 -11.23
C GLU A 60 1.34 -13.20 -9.77
N ASP A 61 2.26 -13.06 -8.82
CA ASP A 61 1.93 -12.95 -7.40
C ASP A 61 1.14 -11.68 -7.09
N SER A 62 1.52 -10.55 -7.69
CA SER A 62 0.80 -9.27 -7.51
C SER A 62 -0.63 -9.35 -8.05
N GLU A 63 -0.81 -9.90 -9.26
CA GLU A 63 -2.13 -10.12 -9.87
C GLU A 63 -3.02 -11.03 -9.01
N ARG A 64 -2.44 -12.09 -8.45
CA ARG A 64 -3.16 -12.98 -7.52
C ARG A 64 -3.62 -12.21 -6.27
N ILE A 65 -2.75 -11.43 -5.64
CA ILE A 65 -3.07 -10.64 -4.44
C ILE A 65 -4.18 -9.62 -4.75
N PHE A 66 -4.08 -8.87 -5.85
CA PHE A 66 -5.13 -7.92 -6.24
C PHE A 66 -6.46 -8.62 -6.53
N THR A 67 -6.43 -9.80 -7.16
CA THR A 67 -7.65 -10.60 -7.39
C THR A 67 -8.31 -11.01 -6.06
N GLU A 68 -7.54 -11.44 -5.07
CA GLU A 68 -8.05 -11.77 -3.73
C GLU A 68 -8.68 -10.54 -3.03
N LEU A 69 -8.05 -9.36 -3.17
CA LEU A 69 -8.59 -8.10 -2.65
C LEU A 69 -9.90 -7.69 -3.33
N ILE A 70 -9.98 -7.81 -4.66
CA ILE A 70 -11.21 -7.52 -5.41
C ILE A 70 -12.36 -8.40 -4.91
N HIS A 71 -12.14 -9.72 -4.80
CA HIS A 71 -13.15 -10.63 -4.27
C HIS A 71 -13.58 -10.30 -2.84
N SER A 72 -12.64 -9.85 -1.99
CA SER A 72 -12.94 -9.40 -0.64
C SER A 72 -13.86 -8.17 -0.65
N ILE A 73 -13.56 -7.17 -1.47
CA ILE A 73 -14.37 -5.95 -1.63
C ILE A 73 -15.76 -6.29 -2.18
N GLU A 74 -15.87 -7.18 -3.16
CA GLU A 74 -17.16 -7.63 -3.70
C GLU A 74 -18.02 -8.35 -2.66
N ARG A 75 -17.40 -9.17 -1.80
CA ARG A 75 -18.08 -9.80 -0.66
C ARG A 75 -18.62 -8.74 0.30
N ARG A 76 -17.77 -7.79 0.72
CA ARG A 76 -18.18 -6.69 1.62
C ARG A 76 -19.28 -5.81 1.01
N ARG A 77 -19.22 -5.53 -0.29
CA ARG A 77 -20.28 -4.85 -1.03
C ARG A 77 -21.62 -5.58 -0.90
N SER A 78 -21.60 -6.90 -1.01
CA SER A 78 -22.80 -7.73 -0.86
C SER A 78 -23.33 -7.72 0.58
N GLU A 79 -22.45 -7.80 1.57
CA GLU A 79 -22.81 -7.67 3.00
C GLU A 79 -23.53 -6.34 3.30
N VAL A 80 -22.98 -5.21 2.84
CA VAL A 80 -23.59 -3.88 3.03
C VAL A 80 -24.97 -3.80 2.37
N LYS A 81 -25.12 -4.39 1.18
CA LYS A 81 -26.40 -4.43 0.45
C LYS A 81 -27.47 -5.19 1.24
N GLU A 82 -27.13 -6.36 1.78
CA GLU A 82 -28.09 -7.17 2.52
C GLU A 82 -28.45 -6.50 3.87
N LEU A 83 -27.50 -5.89 4.58
CA LEU A 83 -27.79 -5.11 5.80
C LEU A 83 -28.81 -4.00 5.57
N ILE A 84 -28.72 -3.27 4.44
CA ILE A 84 -29.68 -2.20 4.10
C ILE A 84 -31.08 -2.80 3.85
N LYS A 85 -31.16 -3.87 3.06
CA LYS A 85 -32.44 -4.53 2.75
C LYS A 85 -33.10 -5.15 3.97
N ASP A 86 -32.31 -5.78 4.84
CA ASP A 86 -32.83 -6.41 6.05
C ASP A 86 -33.43 -5.36 6.99
N GLN A 87 -32.75 -4.22 7.16
CA GLN A 87 -33.27 -3.10 7.94
C GLN A 87 -34.51 -2.47 7.29
N GLU A 88 -34.47 -2.23 5.98
CA GLU A 88 -35.64 -1.73 5.24
C GLU A 88 -36.85 -2.64 5.44
N LYS A 89 -36.67 -3.94 5.24
CA LYS A 89 -37.74 -4.93 5.41
C LYS A 89 -38.27 -4.95 6.84
N ALA A 90 -37.41 -4.91 7.84
CA ALA A 90 -37.82 -4.93 9.25
C ALA A 90 -38.67 -3.71 9.61
N GLU A 91 -38.22 -2.50 9.25
CA GLU A 91 -38.95 -1.25 9.52
C GLU A 91 -40.25 -1.16 8.73
N VAL A 92 -40.27 -1.61 7.47
CA VAL A 92 -41.48 -1.64 6.65
C VAL A 92 -42.50 -2.62 7.23
N SER A 93 -42.10 -3.85 7.57
CA SER A 93 -43.01 -4.81 8.18
C SER A 93 -43.57 -4.33 9.53
N GLN A 94 -42.76 -3.62 10.32
CA GLN A 94 -43.24 -3.00 11.55
C GLN A 94 -44.27 -1.91 11.26
N ALA A 95 -44.01 -1.04 10.28
CA ALA A 95 -44.93 0.04 9.89
C ALA A 95 -46.24 -0.51 9.32
N GLU A 96 -46.19 -1.54 8.47
CA GLU A 96 -47.37 -2.21 7.92
C GLU A 96 -48.26 -2.81 9.02
N GLY A 97 -47.67 -3.46 10.03
CA GLY A 97 -48.43 -3.98 11.18
C GLY A 97 -49.06 -2.89 12.06
N LEU A 98 -48.46 -1.71 12.11
CA LEU A 98 -49.06 -0.54 12.78
C LEU A 98 -50.19 0.07 11.94
N LEU A 99 -50.03 0.14 10.62
CA LEU A 99 -51.05 0.61 9.70
C LEU A 99 -52.31 -0.26 9.78
N GLU A 100 -52.17 -1.58 9.69
CA GLU A 100 -53.31 -2.51 9.77
C GLU A 100 -54.06 -2.35 11.10
N ARG A 101 -53.34 -2.20 12.21
CA ARG A 101 -53.94 -1.99 13.52
C ARG A 101 -54.74 -0.68 13.59
N LEU A 102 -54.17 0.42 13.09
CA LEU A 102 -54.84 1.72 13.05
C LEU A 102 -56.07 1.70 12.14
N GLU A 103 -56.00 1.02 11.00
CA GLU A 103 -57.14 0.84 10.10
C GLU A 103 -58.29 0.07 10.79
N GLN A 104 -57.97 -0.99 11.52
CA GLN A 104 -58.95 -1.76 12.32
C GLN A 104 -59.57 -0.90 13.42
N GLU A 105 -58.76 -0.14 14.17
CA GLU A 105 -59.23 0.75 15.23
C GLU A 105 -60.16 1.84 14.68
N ILE A 106 -59.79 2.48 13.56
CA ILE A 106 -60.64 3.47 12.89
C ILE A 106 -61.96 2.84 12.43
N ALA A 107 -61.94 1.63 11.89
CA ALA A 107 -63.15 0.93 11.46
C ALA A 107 -64.07 0.61 12.65
N GLU A 108 -63.53 0.16 13.77
CA GLU A 108 -64.29 -0.08 15.01
C GLU A 108 -64.89 1.21 15.59
N LEU A 109 -64.09 2.29 15.63
CA LEU A 109 -64.54 3.60 16.11
C LEU A 109 -65.67 4.12 15.24
N ARG A 110 -65.53 4.07 13.90
CA ARG A 110 -66.60 4.45 12.96
C ARG A 110 -67.87 3.63 13.13
N ARG A 111 -67.76 2.32 13.36
CA ARG A 111 -68.93 1.47 13.63
C ARG A 111 -69.64 1.90 14.90
N ARG A 112 -68.91 2.08 16.00
CA ARG A 112 -69.49 2.51 17.29
C ARG A 112 -70.09 3.91 17.21
N ASP A 113 -69.43 4.83 16.53
CA ASP A 113 -69.93 6.19 16.29
C ASP A 113 -71.30 6.15 15.58
N ALA A 114 -71.44 5.33 14.54
CA ALA A 114 -72.73 5.13 13.85
C ALA A 114 -73.81 4.48 14.74
N GLU A 115 -73.45 3.50 15.58
CA GLU A 115 -74.37 2.89 16.56
C GLU A 115 -74.87 3.93 17.58
N LEU A 116 -73.98 4.80 18.07
CA LEU A 116 -74.32 5.89 18.98
C LEU A 116 -75.20 6.95 18.31
N GLU A 117 -74.88 7.33 17.07
CA GLU A 117 -75.69 8.24 16.27
C GLU A 117 -77.11 7.69 16.08
N GLN A 118 -77.24 6.41 15.69
CA GLN A 118 -78.54 5.76 15.54
C GLN A 118 -79.33 5.73 16.85
N LEU A 119 -78.67 5.41 17.97
CA LEU A 119 -79.30 5.38 19.28
C LEU A 119 -79.80 6.78 19.70
N SER A 120 -79.07 7.84 19.34
CA SER A 120 -79.44 9.23 19.66
C SER A 120 -80.75 9.69 19.00
N TYR A 121 -81.14 9.10 17.87
CA TYR A 121 -82.40 9.37 17.18
C TYR A 121 -83.57 8.50 17.67
N THR A 122 -83.38 7.64 18.69
CA THR A 122 -84.44 6.77 19.20
C THR A 122 -85.42 7.56 20.08
N GLU A 123 -86.70 7.64 19.67
CA GLU A 123 -87.74 8.35 20.43
C GLU A 123 -88.25 7.56 21.67
N ASP A 124 -88.14 6.23 21.67
CA ASP A 124 -88.51 5.40 22.82
C ASP A 124 -87.47 5.54 23.94
N HIS A 125 -87.84 6.30 24.97
CA HIS A 125 -87.00 6.58 26.12
C HIS A 125 -86.63 5.34 26.94
N ILE A 126 -87.48 4.32 26.99
CA ILE A 126 -87.17 3.09 27.75
C ILE A 126 -86.14 2.27 26.98
N HIS A 127 -86.33 2.11 25.67
CA HIS A 127 -85.37 1.43 24.81
C HIS A 127 -84.01 2.13 24.81
N PHE A 128 -83.99 3.47 24.70
CA PHE A 128 -82.77 4.27 24.78
C PHE A 128 -81.98 4.00 26.08
N LEU A 129 -82.66 4.02 27.24
CA LEU A 129 -82.02 3.78 28.53
C LEU A 129 -81.49 2.34 28.67
N GLN A 130 -82.21 1.35 28.15
CA GLN A 130 -81.79 -0.05 28.16
C GLN A 130 -80.57 -0.30 27.24
N SER A 131 -80.59 0.26 26.03
CA SER A 131 -79.47 0.15 25.10
C SER A 131 -78.22 0.85 25.61
N CYS A 132 -78.35 2.04 26.23
CA CYS A 132 -77.24 2.75 26.86
C CYS A 132 -76.54 1.92 27.96
N GLN A 133 -77.31 1.17 28.77
CA GLN A 133 -76.75 0.31 29.83
C GLN A 133 -76.07 -0.96 29.28
N SER A 134 -76.39 -1.36 28.04
CA SER A 134 -75.89 -2.58 27.41
C SER A 134 -74.65 -2.35 26.53
N LEU A 135 -74.24 -1.09 26.33
CA LEU A 135 -73.06 -0.76 25.54
C LEU A 135 -71.79 -1.24 26.25
N PRO A 136 -70.93 -2.04 25.59
CA PRO A 136 -69.65 -2.43 26.16
C PRO A 136 -68.75 -1.21 26.37
N PRO A 137 -67.80 -1.25 27.33
CA PRO A 137 -66.81 -0.20 27.49
C PRO A 137 -66.09 0.08 26.17
N GLY A 138 -65.79 1.36 25.91
CA GLY A 138 -65.07 1.78 24.71
C GLY A 138 -63.72 1.07 24.58
N PRO A 139 -63.16 0.97 23.36
CA PRO A 139 -61.81 0.43 23.18
C PRO A 139 -60.86 1.27 24.04
N GLY A 140 -60.08 0.61 24.91
CA GLY A 140 -59.14 1.32 25.78
C GLY A 140 -58.10 2.06 24.95
N ASP A 141 -57.73 3.26 25.39
CA ASP A 141 -56.77 4.13 24.68
C ASP A 141 -55.51 3.35 24.31
N LEU A 142 -55.38 2.99 23.04
CA LEU A 142 -54.16 2.39 22.53
C LEU A 142 -53.05 3.44 22.55
N PRO A 143 -51.79 3.05 22.84
CA PRO A 143 -50.69 4.00 22.88
C PRO A 143 -50.52 4.70 21.54
N SER A 144 -50.41 6.03 21.57
CA SER A 144 -50.29 6.86 20.37
C SER A 144 -49.03 6.52 19.58
N VAL A 145 -49.19 6.27 18.28
CA VAL A 145 -48.05 6.01 17.38
C VAL A 145 -47.34 7.33 17.07
N THR A 146 -46.05 7.42 17.41
CA THR A 146 -45.20 8.56 17.03
C THR A 146 -44.41 8.18 15.78
N VAL A 147 -44.64 8.90 14.68
CA VAL A 147 -43.96 8.66 13.39
C VAL A 147 -42.76 9.59 13.25
N SER A 148 -41.60 9.03 12.89
CA SER A 148 -40.43 9.84 12.52
C SER A 148 -40.59 10.38 11.09
N PRO A 149 -40.55 11.71 10.87
CA PRO A 149 -40.79 12.29 9.55
C PRO A 149 -39.61 12.18 8.57
N HIS A 150 -38.43 11.75 9.03
CA HIS A 150 -37.20 11.72 8.24
C HIS A 150 -36.46 10.39 8.40
N VAL A 151 -36.90 9.36 7.67
CA VAL A 151 -36.23 8.05 7.60
C VAL A 151 -35.27 8.04 6.40
N SER A 152 -33.98 7.77 6.63
CA SER A 152 -32.96 7.82 5.57
C SER A 152 -31.69 7.04 5.92
N PHE A 153 -31.08 6.38 4.92
CA PHE A 153 -29.75 5.75 5.02
C PHE A 153 -28.59 6.71 4.69
N ALA A 154 -28.74 8.02 4.92
CA ALA A 154 -27.70 9.01 4.63
C ALA A 154 -26.38 8.73 5.39
N ALA A 155 -26.45 8.28 6.63
CA ALA A 155 -25.29 7.89 7.42
C ALA A 155 -24.52 6.73 6.76
N VAL A 156 -25.22 5.70 6.26
CA VAL A 156 -24.59 4.57 5.56
C VAL A 156 -23.84 5.04 4.31
N ARG A 157 -24.46 5.92 3.50
CA ARG A 157 -23.79 6.49 2.31
C ARG A 157 -22.53 7.27 2.68
N LYS A 158 -22.58 8.05 3.77
CA LYS A 158 -21.43 8.80 4.28
C LYS A 158 -20.31 7.85 4.69
N THR A 159 -20.59 6.84 5.51
CA THR A 159 -19.58 5.88 5.97
C THR A 159 -18.97 5.07 4.83
N VAL A 160 -19.74 4.67 3.82
CA VAL A 160 -19.21 3.99 2.62
C VAL A 160 -18.30 4.93 1.81
N SER A 161 -18.61 6.23 1.78
CA SER A 161 -17.76 7.22 1.11
C SER A 161 -16.44 7.43 1.85
N GLU A 162 -16.47 7.51 3.19
CA GLU A 162 -15.26 7.60 4.03
C GLU A 162 -14.38 6.34 3.87
N LEU A 163 -14.99 5.15 3.82
CA LEU A 163 -14.27 3.90 3.55
C LEU A 163 -13.55 3.93 2.18
N LYS A 164 -14.19 4.49 1.15
CA LYS A 164 -13.57 4.65 -0.17
C LYS A 164 -12.35 5.56 -0.09
N GLU A 165 -12.46 6.71 0.56
CA GLU A 165 -11.35 7.66 0.71
C GLU A 165 -10.16 7.01 1.42
N GLN A 166 -10.41 6.30 2.54
CA GLN A 166 -9.36 5.58 3.27
C GLN A 166 -8.65 4.52 2.40
N LEU A 167 -9.40 3.75 1.61
CA LEU A 167 -8.82 2.77 0.70
C LEU A 167 -7.96 3.45 -0.38
N GLN A 168 -8.42 4.58 -0.93
CA GLN A 168 -7.68 5.32 -1.94
C GLN A 168 -6.37 5.90 -1.39
N ASP A 169 -6.40 6.47 -0.19
CA ASP A 169 -5.20 7.03 0.46
C ASP A 169 -4.14 5.96 0.71
N VAL A 170 -4.54 4.80 1.22
CA VAL A 170 -3.63 3.65 1.41
C VAL A 170 -3.04 3.20 0.08
N CYS A 171 -3.86 3.08 -0.97
CA CYS A 171 -3.38 2.67 -2.29
C CYS A 171 -2.32 3.63 -2.86
N VAL A 172 -2.49 4.94 -2.69
CA VAL A 172 -1.51 5.92 -3.21
C VAL A 172 -0.15 5.74 -2.54
N VAL A 173 -0.13 5.70 -1.20
CA VAL A 173 1.12 5.58 -0.42
C VAL A 173 1.86 4.28 -0.72
N GLU A 174 1.12 3.17 -0.79
CA GLU A 174 1.73 1.85 -1.05
C GLU A 174 2.22 1.73 -2.49
N LEU A 175 1.53 2.32 -3.47
CA LEU A 175 1.97 2.31 -4.87
C LEU A 175 3.29 3.08 -5.07
N ASP A 176 3.49 4.18 -4.34
CA ASP A 176 4.75 4.90 -4.35
C ASP A 176 5.90 4.03 -3.79
N THR A 177 5.65 3.33 -2.68
CA THR A 177 6.61 2.40 -2.06
C THR A 177 6.94 1.21 -2.98
N ILE A 178 5.94 0.65 -3.67
CA ILE A 178 6.13 -0.41 -4.67
C ILE A 178 6.95 0.11 -5.85
N SER A 179 6.66 1.32 -6.34
CA SER A 179 7.39 1.99 -7.42
C SER A 179 8.86 2.19 -7.07
N GLU A 180 9.18 2.59 -5.84
CA GLU A 180 10.55 2.66 -5.33
C GLU A 180 11.23 1.28 -5.30
N SER A 181 10.54 0.27 -4.75
CA SER A 181 11.06 -1.10 -4.66
C SER A 181 11.37 -1.72 -6.03
N VAL A 182 10.55 -1.44 -7.05
CA VAL A 182 10.80 -1.89 -8.43
C VAL A 182 12.05 -1.23 -9.02
N LYS A 183 12.30 0.04 -8.70
CA LYS A 183 13.46 0.79 -9.23
C LYS A 183 14.78 0.28 -8.69
N GLU A 184 14.83 -0.26 -7.47
CA GLU A 184 16.06 -0.81 -6.85
C GLU A 184 16.60 -2.08 -7.55
N VAL A 185 15.82 -2.71 -8.43
CA VAL A 185 16.21 -3.96 -9.09
C VAL A 185 17.12 -3.67 -10.30
N HIS A 186 18.40 -4.03 -10.18
CA HIS A 186 19.40 -3.76 -11.20
C HIS A 186 20.25 -4.99 -11.56
N ILE A 187 20.41 -5.26 -12.86
CA ILE A 187 21.29 -6.33 -13.38
C ILE A 187 22.76 -5.92 -13.26
N VAL A 188 23.05 -4.67 -13.62
CA VAL A 188 24.42 -4.14 -13.66
C VAL A 188 24.53 -3.03 -12.64
N ARG A 189 25.47 -3.17 -11.71
CA ARG A 189 25.81 -2.11 -10.76
C ARG A 189 26.94 -1.29 -11.36
N THR A 190 26.61 -0.12 -11.89
CA THR A 190 27.62 0.81 -12.41
C THR A 190 28.23 1.62 -11.26
N ARG A 191 29.35 2.29 -11.53
CA ARG A 191 29.97 3.19 -10.56
C ARG A 191 29.00 4.30 -10.13
N GLU A 192 28.20 4.81 -11.05
CA GLU A 192 27.17 5.82 -10.77
C GLU A 192 26.12 5.31 -9.77
N HIS A 193 25.76 4.03 -9.86
CA HIS A 193 24.81 3.40 -8.95
C HIS A 193 25.39 3.30 -7.52
N PHE A 194 26.68 2.98 -7.36
CA PHE A 194 27.32 3.01 -6.04
C PHE A 194 27.45 4.42 -5.46
N LEU A 195 27.59 5.45 -6.30
CA LEU A 195 27.66 6.85 -5.85
C LEU A 195 26.35 7.33 -5.23
N HIS A 196 25.21 6.70 -5.53
CA HIS A 196 23.92 7.02 -4.90
C HIS A 196 23.91 6.73 -3.39
N TYR A 197 24.75 5.80 -2.94
CA TYR A 197 24.96 5.47 -1.53
C TYR A 197 26.21 6.15 -0.95
N SER A 198 26.86 7.05 -1.71
CA SER A 198 28.05 7.72 -1.23
C SER A 198 27.69 8.73 -0.14
N CYS A 199 28.27 8.56 1.03
CA CYS A 199 28.29 9.56 2.07
C CYS A 199 29.68 10.15 2.16
N GLN A 200 29.75 11.45 2.47
CA GLN A 200 31.02 12.11 2.61
C GLN A 200 31.59 11.80 3.99
N LEU A 201 32.53 10.86 4.04
CA LEU A 201 33.16 10.44 5.30
C LEU A 201 34.10 11.54 5.82
N THR A 202 34.03 11.79 7.12
CA THR A 202 34.97 12.63 7.86
C THR A 202 35.53 11.82 9.02
N LEU A 203 36.81 11.96 9.27
CA LEU A 203 37.51 11.30 10.34
C LEU A 203 37.33 12.09 11.63
N ASP A 204 37.07 11.38 12.72
CA ASP A 204 37.00 12.00 14.04
C ASP A 204 38.43 12.17 14.59
N PRO A 205 38.92 13.42 14.78
CA PRO A 205 40.26 13.67 15.32
C PRO A 205 40.47 13.10 16.72
N CYS A 206 39.41 12.92 17.50
CA CYS A 206 39.47 12.35 18.85
C CYS A 206 39.75 10.85 18.84
N THR A 207 39.47 10.17 17.72
CA THR A 207 39.75 8.74 17.54
C THR A 207 41.11 8.47 16.89
N ALA A 208 41.81 9.51 16.44
CA ALA A 208 43.06 9.37 15.71
C ALA A 208 44.22 8.94 16.64
N HIS A 209 44.94 7.89 16.25
CA HIS A 209 46.15 7.47 16.96
C HIS A 209 47.21 8.58 16.90
N ARG A 210 48.04 8.73 17.95
CA ARG A 210 49.07 9.78 18.13
C ARG A 210 50.05 10.02 16.96
N ASN A 211 50.18 9.07 16.04
CA ASN A 211 51.06 9.16 14.87
C ASN A 211 50.30 9.46 13.57
N LEU A 212 48.99 9.69 13.65
CA LEU A 212 48.09 9.93 12.53
C LEU A 212 47.47 11.31 12.70
N ARG A 213 47.63 12.18 11.71
CA ARG A 213 47.09 13.55 11.78
C ARG A 213 46.03 13.73 10.69
N PRO A 214 44.75 13.83 11.04
CA PRO A 214 43.73 14.23 10.08
C PRO A 214 44.08 15.59 9.46
N SER A 215 43.93 15.68 8.14
CA SER A 215 44.21 16.87 7.33
C SER A 215 43.15 17.00 6.23
N GLU A 216 43.18 18.12 5.50
CA GLU A 216 42.22 18.43 4.43
C GLU A 216 40.75 18.23 4.86
N GLY A 217 40.34 18.98 5.89
CA GLY A 217 38.97 18.87 6.42
C GLY A 217 38.67 17.52 7.09
N ASN A 218 39.68 16.89 7.68
CA ASN A 218 39.62 15.55 8.31
C ASN A 218 39.26 14.43 7.32
N ARG A 219 39.76 14.51 6.09
CA ARG A 219 39.50 13.51 5.05
C ARG A 219 40.75 12.77 4.60
N GLU A 220 41.92 13.28 4.95
CA GLU A 220 43.20 12.64 4.67
C GLU A 220 43.96 12.39 5.97
N VAL A 221 44.69 11.27 6.06
CA VAL A 221 45.52 10.93 7.22
C VAL A 221 46.95 10.60 6.80
N PRO A 222 47.81 11.62 6.69
CA PRO A 222 49.24 11.40 6.63
C PRO A 222 49.78 10.83 7.95
N VAL A 223 50.76 9.95 7.83
CA VAL A 223 51.57 9.49 8.97
C VAL A 223 52.48 10.63 9.41
N SER A 224 52.36 11.06 10.66
CA SER A 224 53.22 12.08 11.26
C SER A 224 54.41 11.43 11.96
N HIS A 225 55.62 11.84 11.60
CA HIS A 225 56.86 11.44 12.28
C HIS A 225 57.21 12.34 13.48
N LEU A 226 56.41 13.38 13.75
CA LEU A 226 56.48 14.15 14.99
C LEU A 226 55.35 13.71 15.93
N TYR A 227 55.71 13.41 17.19
CA TYR A 227 54.78 13.14 18.28
C TYR A 227 53.88 14.38 18.49
N CYS A 228 52.62 14.29 18.09
CA CYS A 228 51.63 15.32 18.42
C CYS A 228 50.92 14.94 19.72
N GLN A 229 50.99 15.81 20.73
CA GLN A 229 50.12 15.76 21.90
C GLN A 229 48.71 16.17 21.44
N VAL A 230 47.86 15.19 21.13
CA VAL A 230 46.42 15.44 21.01
C VAL A 230 45.93 15.66 22.44
N PHE A 231 45.42 16.86 22.74
CA PHE A 231 44.88 17.18 24.06
C PHE A 231 43.76 16.19 24.40
N ASP A 232 43.86 15.55 25.56
CA ASP A 232 42.79 14.75 26.18
C ASP A 232 41.58 15.64 26.51
N HIS A 233 40.79 16.01 25.50
CA HIS A 233 39.46 16.55 25.73
C HIS A 233 38.50 15.38 25.90
N ILE A 234 38.36 14.96 27.16
CA ILE A 234 37.21 14.20 27.64
C ILE A 234 35.98 15.08 27.37
N GLN A 235 35.24 14.79 26.31
CA GLN A 235 33.88 15.30 26.13
C GLN A 235 32.99 14.60 27.16
N LEU A 236 32.64 15.32 28.22
CA LEU A 236 31.43 15.06 28.98
C LEU A 236 30.24 15.36 28.05
N CYS A 237 29.63 14.33 27.48
CA CYS A 237 28.32 14.45 26.85
C CYS A 237 27.24 14.35 27.93
N VAL A 238 26.44 15.41 28.07
CA VAL A 238 25.05 15.36 28.56
C VAL A 238 24.16 15.25 27.33
#